data_AF-A0A0C3Q4H7-F1
#
_entry.id   AF-A0A0C3Q4H7-F1
#
_cell.length_a   1.000
_cell.length_b   1.000
_cell.length_c   1.000
_cell.angle_alpha   90.00
_cell.angle_beta   90.00
_cell.angle_gamma   90.00
#
_symmetry.space_group_name_H-M   'P 1'
#
loop_
_entity.id
_entity.type
_entity.pdbx_description
1 polymer ?
#
loop_
_entity_poly.entity_id
_entity_poly.type
_entity_poly.pdbx_seq_one_letter_code
_entity_poly.pdbx_strand_id
1 'polypeptide(L)'
;MDNPVGGLFGKVSGYYGTIEAQGRGSLHCHMLIWISGSLGPDELRSKLQNNDEFKNSLFAWLDDLIKTNLPGSEAPVSKADAVFEKRPATERHPCTTRSEFLELERQFDTEFQRQLYRIVIDSNWHFHRETCWKYLRQGEKKDDEHCRMRMNGSTRPQNELDPETGGILPRQSHPWINAYNDIVIMLLKSNMDISFIGSGAAAKALIYYITDYITKSALPTHVAFAALQVVMQKVKKATQEAQESGRPEMCDSVARQGRQLLSKACNALIGQQELSGQQVAMYLLGLGDGDGDHYASHEFKTLYWAAFRGWLSKE
;
A
#
# COMPACT_ATOMS: atom_id res chain seq x y z
N MET A 1 18.58 -2.63 -16.15
CA MET A 1 19.04 -1.56 -15.25
C MET A 1 20.27 -2.05 -14.51
N ASP A 2 21.47 -1.90 -15.09
CA ASP A 2 22.71 -2.19 -14.36
C ASP A 2 23.24 -0.88 -13.79
N ASN A 3 22.79 -0.54 -12.57
CA ASN A 3 23.47 0.44 -11.74
C ASN A 3 24.43 -0.31 -10.81
N PRO A 4 25.74 -0.40 -11.15
CA PRO A 4 26.72 -1.16 -10.37
C PRO A 4 27.03 -0.52 -9.00
N VAL A 5 26.67 0.75 -8.81
CA VAL A 5 26.93 1.52 -7.57
C VAL A 5 25.82 1.31 -6.53
N GLY A 6 24.63 0.85 -6.97
CA GLY A 6 23.44 0.74 -6.13
C GLY A 6 22.60 2.03 -6.11
N GLY A 7 21.36 1.94 -5.63
CA GLY A 7 20.45 3.07 -5.40
C GLY A 7 20.23 3.34 -3.92
N LEU A 8 19.19 4.11 -3.59
CA LEU A 8 18.82 4.47 -2.21
C LEU A 8 18.78 3.25 -1.28
N PHE A 9 18.18 2.14 -1.72
CA PHE A 9 18.07 0.89 -0.95
C PHE A 9 19.21 -0.10 -1.22
N GLY A 10 20.27 0.31 -1.91
CA GLY A 10 21.29 -0.57 -2.47
C GLY A 10 20.94 -1.10 -3.86
N LYS A 11 21.53 -2.22 -4.27
CA LYS A 11 21.31 -2.79 -5.60
C LYS A 11 19.94 -3.46 -5.68
N VAL A 12 18.98 -2.85 -6.36
CA VAL A 12 17.64 -3.40 -6.55
C VAL A 12 17.66 -4.47 -7.64
N SER A 13 17.15 -5.68 -7.34
CA SER A 13 16.96 -6.75 -8.33
C SER A 13 15.61 -6.67 -9.03
N GLY A 14 14.59 -6.10 -8.37
CA GLY A 14 13.33 -5.77 -9.00
C GLY A 14 12.41 -4.94 -8.13
N TYR A 15 11.33 -4.43 -8.72
CA TYR A 15 10.26 -3.73 -8.00
C TYR A 15 8.91 -3.93 -8.69
N TYR A 16 7.85 -3.80 -7.90
CA TYR A 16 6.47 -3.73 -8.38
C TYR A 16 5.67 -2.78 -7.50
N GLY A 17 5.01 -1.79 -8.08
CA GLY A 17 4.12 -0.87 -7.38
C GLY A 17 2.76 -0.82 -8.04
N THR A 18 1.68 -1.00 -7.30
CA THR A 18 0.31 -0.82 -7.81
C THR A 18 -0.27 0.51 -7.35
N ILE A 19 -0.97 1.21 -8.24
CA ILE A 19 -1.57 2.50 -8.00
C ILE A 19 -3.08 2.33 -7.85
N GLU A 20 -3.62 2.75 -6.70
CA GLU A 20 -5.06 2.78 -6.44
C GLU A 20 -5.55 4.20 -6.19
N ALA A 21 -6.74 4.54 -6.68
CA ALA A 21 -7.47 5.69 -6.18
C ALA A 21 -8.19 5.32 -4.89
N GLN A 22 -7.89 6.06 -3.83
CA GLN A 22 -8.62 5.96 -2.58
C GLN A 22 -10.03 6.58 -2.75
N GLY A 23 -10.96 6.28 -1.83
CA GLY A 23 -12.34 6.75 -1.91
C GLY A 23 -12.56 8.28 -1.92
N ARG A 24 -11.49 9.08 -1.81
CA ARG A 24 -11.50 10.55 -1.96
C ARG A 24 -10.86 11.02 -3.28
N GLY A 25 -10.51 10.10 -4.17
CA GLY A 25 -9.89 10.37 -5.47
C GLY A 25 -8.38 10.61 -5.45
N SER A 26 -7.72 10.56 -4.29
CA SER A 26 -6.25 10.63 -4.21
C SER A 26 -5.62 9.32 -4.65
N LEU A 27 -4.56 9.43 -5.46
CA LEU A 27 -3.73 8.28 -5.84
C LEU A 27 -2.88 7.83 -4.66
N HIS A 28 -2.74 6.52 -4.53
CA HIS A 28 -1.94 5.87 -3.51
C HIS A 28 -1.20 4.68 -4.13
N CYS A 29 0.06 4.50 -3.79
CA CYS A 29 0.91 3.46 -4.36
C CYS A 29 1.33 2.47 -3.28
N HIS A 30 1.08 1.17 -3.51
CA HIS A 30 1.65 0.08 -2.71
C HIS A 30 2.82 -0.52 -3.48
N MET A 31 4.04 -0.46 -2.94
CA MET A 31 5.24 -0.88 -3.67
C MET A 31 6.06 -1.92 -2.90
N LEU A 32 6.54 -2.92 -3.64
CA LEU A 32 7.55 -3.88 -3.24
C LEU A 32 8.85 -3.61 -3.98
N ILE A 33 9.96 -3.70 -3.24
CA ILE A 33 11.31 -3.55 -3.77
C ILE A 33 12.12 -4.75 -3.29
N TRP A 34 12.67 -5.51 -4.23
CA TRP A 34 13.56 -6.62 -3.96
C TRP A 34 15.01 -6.15 -4.05
N ILE A 35 15.77 -6.38 -2.99
CA ILE A 35 17.18 -6.02 -2.93
C ILE A 35 18.01 -7.24 -3.34
N SER A 36 19.03 -7.01 -4.16
CA SER A 36 19.95 -8.04 -4.61
C SER A 36 20.74 -8.58 -3.42
N GLY A 37 20.83 -9.91 -3.31
CA GLY A 37 21.51 -10.56 -2.19
C GLY A 37 20.65 -10.66 -0.92
N SER A 38 19.37 -10.26 -0.96
CA SER A 38 18.43 -10.58 0.12
C SER A 38 18.33 -12.09 0.33
N LEU A 39 18.47 -12.50 1.59
CA LEU A 39 18.42 -13.90 1.98
C LEU A 39 16.97 -14.38 2.06
N GLY A 40 16.76 -15.68 1.86
CA GLY A 40 15.48 -16.31 2.15
C GLY A 40 15.10 -16.14 3.63
N PRO A 41 13.81 -16.17 4.00
CA PRO A 41 13.35 -15.97 5.37
C PRO A 41 14.07 -16.82 6.42
N ASP A 42 14.23 -18.12 6.19
CA ASP A 42 14.84 -19.02 7.17
C ASP A 42 16.36 -18.78 7.31
N GLU A 43 17.04 -18.49 6.20
CA GLU A 43 18.46 -18.14 6.21
C GLU A 43 18.69 -16.79 6.90
N LEU A 44 17.85 -15.79 6.61
CA LEU A 44 17.90 -14.49 7.27
C LEU A 44 17.75 -14.64 8.78
N ARG A 45 16.74 -15.39 9.24
CA ARG A 45 16.52 -15.66 10.66
C ARG A 45 17.75 -16.33 11.29
N SER A 46 18.27 -17.37 10.64
CA SER A 46 19.45 -18.09 11.12
C SER A 46 20.67 -17.17 11.23
N LYS A 47 20.95 -16.34 10.22
CA LYS A 47 22.07 -15.39 10.28
C LYS A 47 21.88 -14.32 11.35
N LEU A 48 20.68 -13.80 11.53
CA LEU A 48 20.38 -12.82 12.58
C LEU A 48 20.64 -13.38 13.98
N GLN A 49 20.35 -14.66 14.20
CA GLN A 49 20.54 -15.31 15.50
C GLN A 49 22.00 -15.73 15.76
N ASN A 50 22.72 -16.13 14.70
CA ASN A 50 24.03 -16.78 14.84
C ASN A 50 25.21 -15.89 14.42
N ASN A 51 24.98 -14.71 13.86
CA ASN A 51 26.03 -13.81 13.40
C ASN A 51 25.73 -12.36 13.82
N ASP A 52 26.39 -11.93 14.90
CA ASP A 52 26.24 -10.58 15.45
C ASP A 52 26.72 -9.47 14.50
N GLU A 53 27.78 -9.71 13.72
CA GLU A 53 28.29 -8.75 12.75
C GLU A 53 27.25 -8.46 11.66
N PHE A 54 26.67 -9.53 11.09
CA PHE A 54 25.61 -9.43 10.11
C PHE A 54 24.37 -8.73 10.68
N LYS A 55 23.94 -9.11 11.89
CA LYS A 55 22.80 -8.49 12.59
C LYS A 55 23.02 -6.99 12.78
N ASN A 56 24.17 -6.60 13.33
CA ASN A 56 24.47 -5.19 13.59
C ASN A 56 24.59 -4.40 12.28
N SER A 57 25.17 -4.98 11.24
CA SER A 57 25.25 -4.36 9.90
C SER A 57 23.86 -4.16 9.29
N LEU A 58 22.97 -5.15 9.37
CA LEU A 58 21.59 -5.02 8.89
C LEU A 58 20.83 -3.97 9.68
N PHE A 59 20.96 -3.94 11.01
CA PHE A 59 20.29 -2.95 11.86
C PHE A 59 20.76 -1.54 11.57
N ALA A 60 22.07 -1.33 11.38
CA ALA A 60 22.60 -0.03 10.97
C ALA A 60 22.05 0.41 9.61
N TRP A 61 21.97 -0.51 8.64
CA TRP A 61 21.36 -0.24 7.33
C TRP A 61 19.87 0.11 7.43
N LEU A 62 19.12 -0.58 8.29
CA LEU A 62 17.70 -0.28 8.54
C LEU A 62 17.51 1.09 9.21
N ASP A 63 18.33 1.41 10.21
CA ASP A 63 18.28 2.69 10.91
C ASP A 63 18.66 3.87 9.99
N ASP A 64 19.54 3.64 9.00
CA ASP A 64 19.87 4.65 7.99
C ASP A 64 18.68 4.92 7.05
N LEU A 65 17.96 3.87 6.65
CA LEU A 65 16.89 3.97 5.65
C LEU A 65 15.51 4.30 6.18
N ILE A 66 15.18 3.79 7.37
CA ILE A 66 13.83 3.83 7.94
C ILE A 66 13.86 4.68 9.21
N LYS A 67 13.33 5.89 9.09
CA LYS A 67 13.19 6.84 10.18
C LYS A 67 11.80 6.74 10.79
N THR A 68 11.74 6.88 12.11
CA THR A 68 10.51 6.92 12.91
C THR A 68 10.53 8.07 13.92
N ASN A 69 11.48 8.99 13.75
CA ASN A 69 11.68 10.20 14.54
C ASN A 69 11.27 11.45 13.76
N LEU A 70 11.04 12.54 14.49
CA LEU A 70 11.06 13.86 13.86
C LEU A 70 12.49 14.21 13.44
N PRO A 71 12.69 14.81 12.26
CA PRO A 71 14.02 15.26 11.82
C PRO A 71 14.69 16.16 12.86
N GLY A 72 15.97 15.91 13.14
CA GLY A 72 16.74 16.62 14.16
C GLY A 72 16.55 16.10 15.60
N SER A 73 15.68 15.11 15.83
CA SER A 73 15.56 14.43 17.13
C SER A 73 16.06 12.99 17.03
N GLU A 74 17.15 12.65 17.73
CA GLU A 74 17.65 11.27 17.76
C GLU A 74 17.15 10.47 18.96
N ALA A 75 16.84 11.16 20.06
CA ALA A 75 16.38 10.54 21.29
C ALA A 75 14.92 10.06 21.15
N PRO A 76 14.57 8.90 21.74
CA PRO A 76 13.18 8.48 21.83
C PRO A 76 12.32 9.51 22.58
N VAL A 77 11.16 9.82 22.04
CA VAL A 77 10.19 10.73 22.64
C VAL A 77 9.16 9.91 23.42
N SER A 78 8.85 10.31 24.65
CA SER A 78 7.79 9.63 25.41
C SER A 78 6.41 10.03 24.87
N LYS A 79 5.40 9.20 25.10
CA LYS A 79 4.01 9.53 24.74
C LYS A 79 3.54 10.86 25.36
N ALA A 80 3.99 11.18 26.58
CA ALA A 80 3.60 12.40 27.29
C ALA A 80 4.23 13.66 26.67
N ASP A 81 5.44 13.53 26.12
CA ASP A 81 6.19 14.65 25.54
C ASP A 81 5.89 14.84 24.04
N ALA A 82 5.21 13.88 23.41
CA ALA A 82 4.86 13.93 22.00
C ALA A 82 3.69 14.90 21.73
N VAL A 83 4.01 16.18 21.59
CA VAL A 83 3.05 17.25 21.31
C VAL A 83 2.96 17.50 19.80
N PHE A 84 1.75 17.40 19.25
CA PHE A 84 1.51 17.80 17.86
C PHE A 84 1.29 19.30 17.77
N GLU A 85 2.18 19.98 17.06
CA GLU A 85 2.00 21.40 16.73
C GLU A 85 1.28 21.53 15.39
N LYS A 86 0.03 21.98 15.45
CA LYS A 86 -0.76 22.20 14.24
C LYS A 86 -0.20 23.38 13.46
N ARG A 87 0.14 23.15 12.19
CA ARG A 87 0.51 24.20 11.25
C ARG A 87 -0.53 25.35 11.21
N PRO A 88 -0.10 26.63 11.18
CA PRO A 88 -1.00 27.76 11.03
C PRO A 88 -1.85 27.66 9.76
N ALA A 89 -3.13 28.06 9.86
CA ALA A 89 -4.08 27.99 8.73
C ALA A 89 -3.69 28.91 7.55
N THR A 90 -2.90 29.95 7.80
CA THR A 90 -2.38 30.90 6.80
C THR A 90 -1.27 30.31 5.93
N GLU A 91 -0.59 29.27 6.42
CA GLU A 91 0.48 28.62 5.66
C GLU A 91 -0.09 27.65 4.61
N ARG A 92 0.68 27.40 3.56
CA ARG A 92 0.39 26.31 2.62
C ARG A 92 0.87 24.98 3.21
N HIS A 93 0.19 23.90 2.84
CA HIS A 93 0.64 22.55 3.19
C HIS A 93 2.02 22.31 2.54
N PRO A 94 3.02 21.79 3.27
CA PRO A 94 4.38 21.63 2.75
C PRO A 94 4.44 20.71 1.53
N CYS A 95 3.49 19.79 1.41
CA CYS A 95 3.35 18.94 0.23
C CYS A 95 2.92 19.63 -1.07
N THR A 96 2.32 20.83 -0.98
CA THR A 96 1.90 21.59 -2.17
C THR A 96 2.90 22.69 -2.54
N THR A 97 3.93 22.90 -1.72
CA THR A 97 4.99 23.87 -1.99
C THR A 97 6.12 23.20 -2.77
N ARG A 98 6.59 23.84 -3.85
CA ARG A 98 7.82 23.44 -4.52
C ARG A 98 9.01 23.80 -3.65
N SER A 99 10.04 22.97 -3.72
CA SER A 99 11.30 23.23 -3.03
C SER A 99 12.24 23.97 -3.97
N GLU A 100 12.72 25.13 -3.55
CA GLU A 100 13.67 25.95 -4.32
C GLU A 100 15.12 25.57 -3.97
N PHE A 101 15.48 24.30 -4.19
CA PHE A 101 16.82 23.79 -3.84
C PHE A 101 17.94 24.21 -4.81
N LEU A 102 17.58 24.67 -6.02
CA LEU A 102 18.51 24.89 -7.13
C LEU A 102 19.47 26.07 -6.94
N GLU A 103 19.21 26.97 -5.98
CA GLU A 103 20.04 28.16 -5.74
C GLU A 103 20.79 28.14 -4.40
N LEU A 104 20.69 27.06 -3.62
CA LEU A 104 21.04 27.03 -2.20
C LEU A 104 22.09 25.97 -1.84
N GLU A 105 23.11 25.76 -2.67
CA GLU A 105 24.14 24.73 -2.42
C GLU A 105 24.81 24.87 -1.03
N ARG A 106 24.95 26.10 -0.51
CA ARG A 106 25.50 26.37 0.84
C ARG A 106 24.49 26.21 1.98
N GLN A 107 23.19 26.19 1.71
CA GLN A 107 22.11 26.11 2.70
C GLN A 107 21.25 24.86 2.53
N PHE A 108 21.63 23.97 1.61
CA PHE A 108 20.84 22.82 1.22
C PHE A 108 20.45 21.98 2.43
N ASP A 109 21.41 21.60 3.28
CA ASP A 109 21.15 20.74 4.43
C ASP A 109 20.16 21.37 5.42
N THR A 110 20.34 22.65 5.72
CA THR A 110 19.45 23.38 6.64
C THR A 110 18.03 23.46 6.07
N GLU A 111 17.90 23.81 4.79
CA GLU A 111 16.61 23.95 4.14
C GLU A 111 15.92 22.59 3.91
N PHE A 112 16.70 21.56 3.59
CA PHE A 112 16.25 20.18 3.47
C PHE A 112 15.69 19.70 4.80
N GLN A 113 16.43 19.83 5.90
CA GLN A 113 15.97 19.42 7.23
C GLN A 113 14.72 20.19 7.67
N ARG A 114 14.67 21.51 7.40
CA ARG A 114 13.49 22.34 7.68
C ARG A 114 12.26 21.87 6.92
N GLN A 115 12.40 21.57 5.63
CA GLN A 115 11.28 21.09 4.82
C GLN A 115 10.88 19.67 5.19
N LEU A 116 11.85 18.78 5.42
CA LEU A 116 11.62 17.41 5.85
C LEU A 116 10.82 17.41 7.15
N TYR A 117 11.22 18.22 8.14
CA TYR A 117 10.50 18.36 9.41
C TYR A 117 9.03 18.73 9.17
N ARG A 118 8.78 19.76 8.35
CA ARG A 118 7.42 20.22 8.04
C ARG A 118 6.59 19.15 7.32
N ILE A 119 7.19 18.40 6.39
CA ILE A 119 6.48 17.31 5.69
C ILE A 119 6.17 16.18 6.67
N VAL A 120 7.13 15.76 7.48
CA VAL A 120 6.98 14.64 8.42
C VAL A 120 5.92 14.96 9.48
N ILE A 121 5.94 16.16 10.08
CA ILE A 121 4.95 16.53 11.09
C ILE A 121 3.54 16.63 10.51
N ASP A 122 3.35 17.23 9.33
CA ASP A 122 2.01 17.40 8.74
C ASP A 122 1.47 16.13 8.09
N SER A 123 2.35 15.28 7.53
CA SER A 123 1.94 14.15 6.66
C SER A 123 2.19 12.79 7.28
N ASN A 124 3.20 12.63 8.14
CA ASN A 124 3.57 11.35 8.73
C ASN A 124 3.22 11.20 10.20
N TRP A 125 2.63 12.24 10.82
CA TRP A 125 2.02 12.12 12.13
C TRP A 125 0.73 11.30 12.07
N HIS A 126 0.70 10.22 12.83
CA HIS A 126 -0.43 9.34 12.98
C HIS A 126 -1.47 9.94 13.91
N PHE A 127 -2.68 10.11 13.38
CA PHE A 127 -3.86 10.41 14.17
C PHE A 127 -4.78 9.20 14.13
N HIS A 128 -5.23 8.76 15.30
CA HIS A 128 -6.26 7.74 15.35
C HIS A 128 -7.53 8.23 14.63
N ARG A 129 -7.96 7.46 13.65
CA ARG A 129 -9.17 7.68 12.84
C ARG A 129 -9.95 6.37 12.74
N GLU A 130 -11.15 6.40 12.18
CA GLU A 130 -11.97 5.20 11.99
C GLU A 130 -11.25 4.06 11.24
N THR A 131 -10.25 4.37 10.41
CA THR A 131 -9.40 3.38 9.75
C THR A 131 -8.56 2.54 10.73
N CYS A 132 -8.19 3.09 11.89
CA CYS A 132 -7.50 2.37 12.96
C CYS A 132 -8.38 1.27 13.57
N TRP A 133 -9.69 1.47 13.51
CA TRP A 133 -10.70 0.64 14.20
C TRP A 133 -11.42 -0.31 13.24
N LYS A 134 -11.02 -0.34 11.96
CA LYS A 134 -11.70 -1.08 10.89
C LYS A 134 -11.98 -2.55 11.22
N TYR A 135 -11.07 -3.19 11.97
CA TYR A 135 -11.15 -4.61 12.30
C TYR A 135 -11.61 -4.88 13.73
N LEU A 136 -11.96 -3.84 14.48
CA LEU A 136 -12.50 -4.00 15.83
C LEU A 136 -13.96 -4.47 15.74
N ARG A 137 -14.30 -5.43 16.61
CA ARG A 137 -15.68 -5.87 16.79
C ARG A 137 -16.47 -4.82 17.55
N GLN A 138 -17.79 -4.89 17.39
CA GLN A 138 -18.68 -3.99 18.10
C GLN A 138 -18.50 -4.16 19.62
N GLY A 139 -18.23 -3.06 20.32
CA GLY A 139 -17.98 -3.04 21.76
C GLY A 139 -16.50 -3.16 22.18
N GLU A 140 -15.58 -3.44 21.24
CA GLU A 140 -14.15 -3.36 21.53
C GLU A 140 -13.70 -1.90 21.70
N LYS A 141 -12.69 -1.69 22.55
CA LYS A 141 -12.21 -0.35 22.89
C LYS A 141 -11.44 0.26 21.71
N LYS A 142 -11.72 1.54 21.45
CA LYS A 142 -10.98 2.36 20.47
C LYS A 142 -9.86 3.11 21.19
N ASP A 143 -8.82 2.38 21.57
CA ASP A 143 -7.62 2.92 22.23
C ASP A 143 -6.34 2.57 21.46
N ASP A 144 -5.21 3.06 21.94
CA ASP A 144 -3.93 2.97 21.24
C ASP A 144 -3.46 1.51 21.09
N GLU A 145 -3.75 0.64 22.07
CA GLU A 145 -3.41 -0.79 22.04
C GLU A 145 -4.13 -1.51 20.89
N HIS A 146 -5.34 -1.06 20.55
CA HIS A 146 -6.17 -1.62 19.50
C HIS A 146 -5.98 -0.92 18.14
N CYS A 147 -4.97 -0.05 18.01
CA CYS A 147 -4.69 0.59 16.75
C CYS A 147 -4.20 -0.42 15.70
N ARG A 148 -4.95 -0.56 14.60
CA ARG A 148 -4.56 -1.39 13.45
C ARG A 148 -3.15 -1.07 12.93
N MET A 149 -2.72 0.20 12.97
CA MET A 149 -1.40 0.63 12.51
C MET A 149 -0.30 0.41 13.55
N ARG A 150 -0.63 -0.21 14.70
CA ARG A 150 0.29 -0.51 15.81
C ARG A 150 0.94 0.73 16.44
N MET A 151 0.34 1.90 16.24
CA MET A 151 0.68 3.13 16.93
C MET A 151 0.05 3.11 18.32
N ASN A 152 0.70 2.38 19.24
CA ASN A 152 0.23 2.18 20.62
C ASN A 152 0.86 3.16 21.62
N GLY A 153 1.64 4.13 21.13
CA GLY A 153 2.35 5.10 21.95
C GLY A 153 3.66 4.59 22.57
N SER A 154 4.06 3.34 22.31
CA SER A 154 5.36 2.83 22.75
C SER A 154 6.49 3.28 21.83
N THR A 155 7.68 3.45 22.39
CA THR A 155 8.91 3.72 21.66
C THR A 155 9.95 2.65 21.91
N ARG A 156 10.84 2.45 20.94
CA ARG A 156 11.98 1.55 20.99
C ARG A 156 13.21 2.28 20.45
N PRO A 157 14.30 2.40 21.22
CA PRO A 157 15.47 3.19 20.83
C PRO A 157 16.27 2.59 19.67
N GLN A 158 16.19 1.28 19.49
CA GLN A 158 17.01 0.53 18.53
C GLN A 158 16.22 -0.64 17.94
N ASN A 159 16.73 -1.20 16.85
CA ASN A 159 16.25 -2.47 16.33
C ASN A 159 16.64 -3.61 17.26
N GLU A 160 15.71 -4.53 17.48
CA GLU A 160 15.93 -5.71 18.32
C GLU A 160 15.40 -6.97 17.64
N LEU A 161 15.82 -8.14 18.10
CA LEU A 161 15.20 -9.39 17.70
C LEU A 161 14.17 -9.79 18.74
N ASP A 162 12.99 -10.15 18.27
CA ASP A 162 11.97 -10.79 19.08
C ASP A 162 12.52 -12.13 19.61
N PRO A 163 12.59 -12.33 20.93
CA PRO A 163 13.17 -13.52 21.52
C PRO A 163 12.36 -14.79 21.23
N GLU A 164 11.05 -14.68 20.99
CA GLU A 164 10.18 -15.82 20.71
C GLU A 164 10.15 -16.13 19.21
N THR A 165 9.96 -15.10 18.39
CA THR A 165 9.73 -15.28 16.95
C THR A 165 11.00 -15.21 16.11
N GLY A 166 12.07 -14.61 16.63
CA GLY A 166 13.29 -14.29 15.88
C GLY A 166 13.08 -13.25 14.78
N GLY A 167 11.93 -12.56 14.78
CA GLY A 167 11.64 -11.46 13.87
C GLY A 167 12.33 -10.17 14.29
N ILE A 168 12.49 -9.23 13.36
CA ILE A 168 13.04 -7.90 13.67
C ILE A 168 11.93 -7.04 14.28
N LEU A 169 12.18 -6.49 15.46
CA LEU A 169 11.40 -5.44 16.09
C LEU A 169 12.04 -4.09 15.71
N PRO A 170 11.43 -3.33 14.80
CA PRO A 170 12.06 -2.12 14.29
C PRO A 170 12.12 -1.03 15.36
N ARG A 171 13.15 -0.18 15.27
CA ARG A 171 13.29 1.05 16.03
C ARG A 171 12.04 1.94 15.85
N GLN A 172 11.53 2.46 16.95
CA GLN A 172 10.40 3.41 16.98
C GLN A 172 10.77 4.58 17.89
N SER A 173 11.35 5.65 17.35
CA SER A 173 11.83 6.76 18.18
C SER A 173 10.75 7.77 18.55
N HIS A 174 9.69 7.93 17.76
CA HIS A 174 8.56 8.78 18.13
C HIS A 174 7.26 7.95 18.17
N PRO A 175 6.39 8.11 19.18
CA PRO A 175 5.22 7.24 19.38
C PRO A 175 4.17 7.33 18.26
N TRP A 176 4.20 8.43 17.49
CA TRP A 176 3.19 8.77 16.49
C TRP A 176 3.71 9.03 15.08
N ILE A 177 5.01 8.89 14.80
CA ILE A 177 5.51 9.08 13.43
C ILE A 177 5.53 7.74 12.70
N ASN A 178 4.78 7.65 11.59
CA ASN A 178 4.85 6.51 10.68
C ASN A 178 6.25 6.41 10.07
N ALA A 179 6.72 5.18 9.86
CA ALA A 179 8.02 4.90 9.29
C ALA A 179 8.18 5.52 7.90
N TYR A 180 9.28 6.24 7.66
CA TYR A 180 9.54 6.92 6.40
C TYR A 180 11.01 6.83 6.00
N ASN A 181 11.30 7.18 4.75
CA ASN A 181 12.64 7.45 4.29
C ASN A 181 12.75 8.94 3.94
N ASP A 182 13.81 9.60 4.41
CA ASP A 182 14.02 11.05 4.28
C ASP A 182 13.97 11.52 2.83
N ILE A 183 14.61 10.77 1.92
CA ILE A 183 14.68 11.13 0.50
C ILE A 183 13.32 10.88 -0.18
N VAL A 184 12.71 9.73 0.07
CA VAL A 184 11.43 9.36 -0.57
C VAL A 184 10.31 10.31 -0.17
N ILE A 185 10.17 10.61 1.13
CA ILE A 185 9.10 11.50 1.60
C ILE A 185 9.29 12.93 1.07
N MET A 186 10.54 13.37 0.90
CA MET A 186 10.86 14.68 0.33
C MET A 186 10.54 14.78 -1.16
N LEU A 187 10.79 13.72 -1.91
CA LEU A 187 10.51 13.66 -3.34
C LEU A 187 9.01 13.49 -3.63
N LEU A 188 8.35 12.57 -2.94
CA LEU A 188 6.93 12.27 -3.15
C LEU A 188 6.01 13.28 -2.47
N LYS A 189 6.46 13.90 -1.38
CA LYS A 189 5.70 14.85 -0.58
C LYS A 189 4.32 14.31 -0.21
N SER A 190 4.28 13.07 0.26
CA SER A 190 3.05 12.41 0.64
C SER A 190 3.30 11.53 1.85
N ASN A 191 2.24 11.18 2.58
CA ASN A 191 2.38 10.22 3.66
C ASN A 191 2.92 8.89 3.10
N MET A 192 3.88 8.32 3.82
CA MET A 192 4.41 6.99 3.52
C MET A 192 4.50 6.14 4.79
N ASP A 193 4.55 4.83 4.58
CA ASP A 193 4.79 3.81 5.59
C ASP A 193 5.74 2.77 4.99
N ILE A 194 7.04 2.93 5.25
CA ILE A 194 8.06 1.99 4.76
C ILE A 194 8.37 0.95 5.82
N SER A 195 8.50 -0.31 5.40
CA SER A 195 8.82 -1.41 6.30
C SER A 195 9.74 -2.40 5.62
N PHE A 196 10.71 -2.91 6.38
CA PHE A 196 11.56 -4.01 5.93
C PHE A 196 10.83 -5.35 6.09
N ILE A 197 10.86 -6.15 5.02
CA ILE A 197 10.23 -7.46 4.98
C ILE A 197 11.29 -8.51 5.29
N GLY A 198 11.38 -8.87 6.57
CA GLY A 198 12.31 -9.88 7.04
C GLY A 198 11.78 -11.30 6.89
N SER A 199 11.91 -12.09 7.96
CA SER A 199 11.61 -13.53 7.97
C SER A 199 10.30 -13.89 8.69
N GLY A 200 9.90 -15.16 8.54
CA GLY A 200 8.85 -15.77 9.36
C GLY A 200 7.41 -15.36 9.03
N ALA A 201 6.58 -15.24 10.06
CA ALA A 201 5.15 -14.95 9.92
C ALA A 201 4.88 -13.55 9.35
N ALA A 202 5.75 -12.56 9.62
CA ALA A 202 5.63 -11.21 9.11
C ALA A 202 5.75 -11.16 7.57
N ALA A 203 6.71 -11.90 7.00
CA ALA A 203 6.86 -12.03 5.55
C ALA A 203 5.62 -12.65 4.89
N LYS A 204 5.09 -13.75 5.47
CA LYS A 204 3.87 -14.40 4.96
C LYS A 204 2.67 -13.48 5.03
N ALA A 205 2.44 -12.83 6.17
CA ALA A 205 1.32 -11.90 6.36
C ALA A 205 1.39 -10.73 5.37
N LEU A 206 2.59 -10.22 5.10
CA LEU A 206 2.77 -9.13 4.16
C LEU A 206 2.60 -9.56 2.70
N ILE A 207 3.03 -10.77 2.31
CA ILE A 207 2.71 -11.33 0.99
C ILE A 207 1.19 -11.39 0.79
N TYR A 208 0.43 -11.86 1.80
CA TYR A 208 -1.03 -11.86 1.73
C TYR A 208 -1.60 -10.44 1.62
N TYR A 209 -1.13 -9.51 2.46
CA TYR A 209 -1.55 -8.12 2.44
C TYR A 209 -1.34 -7.50 1.06
N ILE A 210 -0.14 -7.63 0.48
CA ILE A 210 0.19 -7.03 -0.81
C ILE A 210 -0.55 -7.72 -1.95
N THR A 211 -0.69 -9.04 -1.89
CA THR A 211 -1.53 -9.77 -2.86
C THR A 211 -2.96 -9.23 -2.83
N ASP A 212 -3.53 -8.91 -1.67
CA ASP A 212 -4.86 -8.30 -1.56
C ASP A 212 -4.92 -6.94 -2.27
N TYR A 213 -3.88 -6.11 -2.19
CA TYR A 213 -3.82 -4.83 -2.93
C TYR A 213 -3.62 -5.01 -4.43
N ILE A 214 -2.74 -5.92 -4.85
CA ILE A 214 -2.51 -6.19 -6.28
C ILE A 214 -3.76 -6.79 -6.92
N THR A 215 -4.46 -7.66 -6.20
CA THR A 215 -5.67 -8.34 -6.68
C THR A 215 -6.95 -7.57 -6.36
N LYS A 216 -6.85 -6.38 -5.77
CA LYS A 216 -8.00 -5.60 -5.33
C LYS A 216 -8.88 -5.29 -6.54
N SER A 217 -10.09 -5.85 -6.54
CA SER A 217 -11.03 -5.67 -7.63
C SER A 217 -11.26 -4.19 -7.90
N ALA A 218 -11.06 -3.76 -9.15
CA ALA A 218 -11.35 -2.40 -9.59
C ALA A 218 -12.84 -2.03 -9.42
N LEU A 219 -13.73 -3.02 -9.28
CA LEU A 219 -15.17 -2.83 -9.12
C LEU A 219 -15.62 -3.10 -7.67
N PRO A 220 -16.09 -2.08 -6.92
CA PRO A 220 -16.66 -2.29 -5.59
C PRO A 220 -17.88 -3.21 -5.62
N THR A 221 -18.03 -4.09 -4.62
CA THR A 221 -19.09 -5.11 -4.59
C THR A 221 -20.51 -4.52 -4.65
N HIS A 222 -20.74 -3.32 -4.12
CA HIS A 222 -22.06 -2.67 -4.20
C HIS A 222 -22.43 -2.28 -5.64
N VAL A 223 -21.44 -1.90 -6.46
CA VAL A 223 -21.63 -1.65 -7.90
C VAL A 223 -21.95 -2.96 -8.62
N ALA A 224 -21.28 -4.05 -8.25
CA ALA A 224 -21.58 -5.39 -8.78
C ALA A 224 -22.99 -5.89 -8.37
N PHE A 225 -23.45 -5.60 -7.14
CA PHE A 225 -24.81 -5.95 -6.71
C PHE A 225 -25.89 -5.13 -7.41
N ALA A 226 -25.65 -3.84 -7.64
CA ALA A 226 -26.54 -3.03 -8.46
C ALA A 226 -26.66 -3.60 -9.89
N ALA A 227 -25.55 -4.08 -10.47
CA ALA A 227 -25.53 -4.81 -11.74
C ALA A 227 -26.45 -6.02 -11.71
N LEU A 228 -26.25 -6.89 -10.72
CA LEU A 228 -26.98 -8.14 -10.58
C LEU A 228 -28.47 -7.87 -10.38
N GLN A 229 -28.84 -6.85 -9.60
CA GLN A 229 -30.22 -6.46 -9.41
C GLN A 229 -30.89 -6.03 -10.73
N VAL A 230 -30.22 -5.19 -11.53
CA VAL A 230 -30.73 -4.76 -12.85
C VAL A 230 -30.89 -5.95 -13.79
N VAL A 231 -29.93 -6.87 -13.79
CA VAL A 231 -29.97 -8.10 -14.61
C VAL A 231 -31.09 -9.02 -14.15
N MET A 232 -31.24 -9.27 -12.85
CA MET A 232 -32.29 -10.12 -12.28
C MET A 232 -33.68 -9.58 -12.59
N GLN A 233 -33.90 -8.26 -12.49
CA GLN A 233 -35.19 -7.65 -12.86
C GLN A 233 -35.51 -7.85 -14.34
N LYS A 234 -34.52 -7.67 -15.23
CA LYS A 234 -34.71 -7.85 -16.68
C LYS A 234 -34.90 -9.31 -17.08
N VAL A 235 -34.16 -10.24 -16.46
CA VAL A 235 -34.33 -11.68 -16.68
C VAL A 235 -35.70 -12.13 -16.18
N LYS A 236 -36.13 -11.70 -14.98
CA LYS A 236 -37.45 -12.02 -14.44
C LYS A 236 -38.58 -11.59 -15.37
N LYS A 237 -38.47 -10.38 -15.94
CA LYS A 237 -39.42 -9.87 -16.93
C LYS A 237 -39.44 -10.74 -18.20
N ALA A 238 -38.28 -11.05 -18.77
CA ALA A 238 -38.18 -11.89 -19.97
C ALA A 238 -38.67 -13.33 -19.74
N THR A 239 -38.46 -13.90 -18.54
CA THR A 239 -38.97 -15.22 -18.18
C THR A 239 -40.49 -15.23 -18.02
N GLN A 240 -41.09 -14.16 -17.47
CA GLN A 240 -42.55 -14.01 -17.40
C GLN A 240 -43.17 -13.93 -18.79
N GLU A 241 -42.59 -13.13 -19.69
CA GLU A 241 -43.03 -13.01 -21.10
C GLU A 241 -42.90 -14.36 -21.85
N ALA A 242 -41.88 -15.16 -21.53
CA ALA A 242 -41.68 -16.51 -22.09
C ALA A 242 -42.69 -17.53 -21.56
N GLN A 243 -43.07 -17.46 -20.28
CA GLN A 243 -44.07 -18.33 -19.67
C GLN A 243 -45.48 -18.04 -20.20
N GLU A 244 -45.80 -16.77 -20.47
CA GLU A 244 -47.08 -16.37 -21.06
C GLU A 244 -47.24 -16.83 -22.53
N SER A 245 -46.13 -17.10 -23.23
CA SER A 245 -46.13 -17.51 -24.65
C SER A 245 -46.03 -19.03 -24.90
N GLY A 246 -45.89 -19.85 -23.84
CA GLY A 246 -46.10 -21.30 -23.88
C GLY A 246 -45.06 -22.16 -24.62
N ARG A 247 -43.82 -21.69 -24.82
CA ARG A 247 -42.77 -22.43 -25.56
C ARG A 247 -41.58 -22.89 -24.67
N PRO A 248 -41.37 -24.20 -24.45
CA PRO A 248 -40.33 -24.72 -23.54
C PRO A 248 -38.89 -24.67 -24.06
N GLU A 249 -38.68 -24.63 -25.39
CA GLU A 249 -37.33 -24.50 -26.00
C GLU A 249 -36.65 -23.16 -25.71
N MET A 250 -37.38 -22.19 -25.13
CA MET A 250 -36.86 -20.89 -24.74
C MET A 250 -35.99 -20.92 -23.48
N CYS A 251 -35.96 -21.98 -22.68
CA CYS A 251 -35.22 -21.98 -21.40
C CYS A 251 -33.70 -21.77 -21.60
N ASP A 252 -33.10 -22.46 -22.57
CA ASP A 252 -31.68 -22.34 -22.89
C ASP A 252 -31.37 -21.00 -23.60
N SER A 253 -32.33 -20.49 -24.39
CA SER A 253 -32.33 -19.14 -24.95
C SER A 253 -32.38 -18.06 -23.86
N VAL A 254 -33.17 -18.25 -22.80
CA VAL A 254 -33.32 -17.34 -21.66
C VAL A 254 -32.05 -17.33 -20.82
N ALA A 255 -31.41 -18.48 -20.59
CA ALA A 255 -30.10 -18.54 -19.93
C ALA A 255 -29.01 -17.83 -20.76
N ARG A 256 -29.04 -17.98 -22.09
CA ARG A 256 -28.13 -17.31 -23.02
C ARG A 256 -28.39 -15.80 -23.11
N GLN A 257 -29.64 -15.38 -23.12
CA GLN A 257 -30.05 -13.97 -23.00
C GLN A 257 -29.66 -13.38 -21.64
N GLY A 258 -29.81 -14.14 -20.55
CA GLY A 258 -29.37 -13.74 -19.22
C GLY A 258 -27.86 -13.50 -19.14
N ARG A 259 -27.05 -14.40 -19.73
CA ARG A 259 -25.59 -14.21 -19.86
C ARG A 259 -25.22 -12.99 -20.70
N GLN A 260 -25.93 -12.75 -21.81
CA GLN A 260 -25.73 -11.55 -22.64
C GLN A 260 -26.14 -10.27 -21.92
N LEU A 261 -27.24 -10.29 -21.17
CA LEU A 261 -27.70 -9.17 -20.34
C LEU A 261 -26.72 -8.88 -19.21
N LEU A 262 -26.20 -9.90 -18.55
CA LEU A 262 -25.16 -9.77 -17.54
C LEU A 262 -23.91 -9.13 -18.14
N SER A 263 -23.45 -9.61 -19.30
CA SER A 263 -22.30 -9.02 -20.00
C SER A 263 -22.55 -7.56 -20.39
N LYS A 264 -23.75 -7.22 -20.91
CA LYS A 264 -24.13 -5.84 -21.23
C LYS A 264 -24.21 -4.96 -19.99
N ALA A 265 -24.71 -5.46 -18.87
CA ALA A 265 -24.78 -4.74 -17.60
C ALA A 265 -23.38 -4.52 -17.00
N CYS A 266 -22.54 -5.55 -16.99
CA CYS A 266 -21.14 -5.43 -16.59
C CYS A 266 -20.40 -4.39 -17.45
N ASN A 267 -20.54 -4.46 -18.78
CA ASN A 267 -19.91 -3.50 -19.69
C ASN A 267 -20.44 -2.07 -19.48
N ALA A 268 -21.76 -1.91 -19.29
CA ALA A 268 -22.35 -0.59 -19.02
C ALA A 268 -21.87 -0.02 -17.68
N LEU A 269 -21.67 -0.85 -16.67
CA LEU A 269 -21.19 -0.40 -15.36
C LEU A 269 -19.71 -0.11 -15.33
N ILE A 270 -18.90 -0.90 -16.03
CA ILE A 270 -17.49 -0.58 -16.27
C ILE A 270 -17.41 0.75 -17.02
N GLY A 271 -18.27 0.97 -18.03
CA GLY A 271 -18.34 2.24 -18.76
C GLY A 271 -18.90 3.42 -17.97
N GLN A 272 -19.64 3.18 -16.87
CA GLN A 272 -20.10 4.20 -15.93
C GLN A 272 -19.18 4.33 -14.70
N GLN A 273 -18.05 3.62 -14.68
CA GLN A 273 -17.12 3.74 -13.58
C GLN A 273 -16.55 5.16 -13.56
N GLU A 274 -16.86 5.89 -12.49
CA GLU A 274 -16.28 7.20 -12.26
C GLU A 274 -14.79 7.05 -11.94
N LEU A 275 -13.97 7.82 -12.66
CA LEU A 275 -12.54 7.94 -12.41
C LEU A 275 -12.28 9.27 -11.72
N SER A 276 -11.36 9.26 -10.75
CA SER A 276 -10.88 10.51 -10.16
C SER A 276 -10.12 11.34 -11.19
N GLY A 277 -10.17 12.68 -11.05
CA GLY A 277 -9.40 13.57 -11.94
C GLY A 277 -7.91 13.27 -11.91
N GLN A 278 -7.39 12.79 -10.79
CA GLN A 278 -5.99 12.38 -10.63
C GLN A 278 -5.66 11.12 -11.44
N GLN A 279 -6.54 10.10 -11.47
CA GLN A 279 -6.37 8.92 -12.33
C GLN A 279 -6.40 9.31 -13.81
N VAL A 280 -7.35 10.16 -14.20
CA VAL A 280 -7.43 10.65 -15.58
C VAL A 280 -6.17 11.42 -15.95
N ALA A 281 -5.67 12.30 -15.07
CA ALA A 281 -4.44 13.04 -15.33
C ALA A 281 -3.22 12.12 -15.45
N MET A 282 -3.09 11.13 -14.57
CA MET A 282 -2.02 10.13 -14.62
C MET A 282 -2.01 9.38 -15.95
N TYR A 283 -3.18 8.90 -16.39
CA TYR A 283 -3.35 8.22 -17.67
C TYR A 283 -3.01 9.14 -18.86
N LEU A 284 -3.53 10.37 -18.88
CA LEU A 284 -3.27 11.34 -19.96
C LEU A 284 -1.81 11.77 -20.04
N LEU A 285 -1.10 11.79 -18.91
CA LEU A 285 0.32 12.11 -18.83
C LEU A 285 1.23 10.91 -19.13
N GLY A 286 0.67 9.71 -19.33
CA GLY A 286 1.44 8.49 -19.53
C GLY A 286 2.31 8.14 -18.31
N LEU A 287 1.81 8.42 -17.11
CA LEU A 287 2.48 8.05 -15.86
C LEU A 287 2.08 6.63 -15.46
N GLY A 288 3.04 5.85 -14.97
CA GLY A 288 2.87 4.41 -14.75
C GLY A 288 3.31 3.59 -15.98
N ASP A 289 3.62 2.33 -15.74
CA ASP A 289 3.93 1.34 -16.77
C ASP A 289 2.65 0.71 -17.33
N GLY A 290 2.70 0.23 -18.58
CA GLY A 290 1.58 -0.45 -19.23
C GLY A 290 0.33 0.44 -19.38
N ASP A 291 -0.76 0.03 -18.73
CA ASP A 291 -2.06 0.73 -18.74
C ASP A 291 -2.12 1.89 -17.72
N GLY A 292 -0.98 2.23 -17.08
CA GLY A 292 -0.84 3.37 -16.18
C GLY A 292 -1.24 3.09 -14.73
N ASP A 293 -1.53 1.84 -14.36
CA ASP A 293 -2.00 1.46 -13.02
C ASP A 293 -0.90 0.84 -12.13
N HIS A 294 0.33 0.70 -12.63
CA HIS A 294 1.43 0.12 -11.88
C HIS A 294 2.80 0.68 -12.30
N TYR A 295 3.84 0.31 -11.56
CA TYR A 295 5.25 0.47 -11.89
C TYR A 295 5.94 -0.88 -11.73
N ALA A 296 6.73 -1.33 -12.71
CA ALA A 296 7.37 -2.62 -12.69
C ALA A 296 8.77 -2.58 -13.33
N SER A 297 9.70 -3.32 -12.75
CA SER A 297 11.02 -3.52 -13.35
C SER A 297 11.09 -4.69 -14.33
N HIS A 298 10.05 -5.52 -14.38
CA HIS A 298 9.98 -6.76 -15.17
C HIS A 298 8.67 -6.81 -15.94
N GLU A 299 8.69 -7.51 -17.07
CA GLU A 299 7.47 -7.86 -17.80
C GLU A 299 6.84 -9.13 -17.23
N PHE A 300 5.55 -9.05 -16.91
CA PHE A 300 4.78 -10.19 -16.43
C PHE A 300 4.03 -10.86 -17.59
N LYS A 301 3.80 -12.18 -17.47
CA LYS A 301 2.98 -12.95 -18.40
C LYS A 301 1.66 -13.33 -17.76
N THR A 302 0.59 -13.27 -18.53
CA THR A 302 -0.75 -13.65 -18.07
C THR A 302 -0.80 -15.14 -17.72
N LEU A 303 -1.09 -15.45 -16.47
CA LEU A 303 -1.39 -16.81 -16.03
C LEU A 303 -2.90 -17.01 -15.94
N TYR A 304 -3.44 -17.87 -16.81
CA TYR A 304 -4.86 -18.24 -16.76
C TYR A 304 -5.12 -19.20 -15.59
N TRP A 305 -5.41 -18.63 -14.42
CA TRP A 305 -5.52 -19.36 -13.16
C TRP A 305 -6.42 -20.59 -13.20
N ALA A 306 -7.58 -20.51 -13.88
CA ALA A 306 -8.50 -21.65 -14.01
C ALA A 306 -7.88 -22.81 -14.79
N ALA A 307 -7.19 -22.52 -15.90
CA ALA A 307 -6.50 -23.52 -16.70
C ALA A 307 -5.31 -24.12 -15.93
N PHE A 308 -4.54 -23.28 -15.25
CA PHE A 308 -3.41 -23.70 -14.42
C PHE A 308 -3.84 -24.58 -13.25
N ARG A 309 -4.90 -24.23 -12.52
CA ARG A 309 -5.49 -25.08 -11.48
C ARG A 309 -5.96 -26.42 -12.02
N GLY A 310 -6.61 -26.41 -13.18
CA GLY A 310 -7.07 -27.64 -13.84
C GLY A 310 -5.91 -28.53 -14.30
N TRP A 311 -4.73 -27.97 -14.56
CA TRP A 311 -3.51 -28.72 -14.82
C TRP A 311 -2.92 -29.32 -13.54
N LEU A 312 -2.82 -28.55 -12.45
CA LEU A 312 -2.35 -29.04 -11.15
C LEU A 312 -3.20 -30.17 -10.57
N SER A 313 -4.51 -30.15 -10.80
CA SER A 313 -5.43 -31.19 -10.30
C SER A 313 -5.45 -32.47 -11.15
N LYS A 314 -4.61 -32.58 -12.18
CA LYS A 314 -4.47 -33.78 -13.02
C LYS A 314 -3.29 -34.67 -12.62
N GLU A 315 -2.51 -34.26 -11.62
CA GLU A 315 -1.60 -35.12 -10.84
C GLU A 315 -2.30 -35.60 -9.56
#